data_AF-A0A923D121-F1
#
_entry.id   AF-A0A923D121-F1
#
_cell.length_a   1.000
_cell.length_b   1.000
_cell.length_c   1.000
_cell.angle_alpha   90.00
_cell.angle_beta   90.00
_cell.angle_gamma   90.00
#
_symmetry.space_group_name_H-M   'P 1'
#
loop_
_entity.id
_entity.type
_entity.pdbx_description
1 polymer ?
#
loop_
_entity_poly.entity_id
_entity_poly.type
_entity_poly.pdbx_seq_one_letter_code
_entity_poly.pdbx_strand_id
1 'polypeptide(L)'
;MLAQYEQGGRLPVWELAANETDCMIGYHSVSVIADAYLKGLVRGDEDLALRAMLASAAGDRFGLAAYRRDGYIGAEQEMESVSRTLEYAYDDACIARFAASLGRDDVAAAFEIRAQAWRHLFDPASRCFRPRHNGRWLQPFDPRRVDFNYTEANAWQYRFAAPHHMREHAALLGGDAACEAVLDSLFAADSATTGREQADITGLVGQYAHGNEPSHHIAWLSHFNGRPGRSAERVARLRDAFYTTAPDGLIGNEDCGQMSSWYVLAAYGLYDVAPTSRQWLVIPPLHERMSLRLAGGRTFTTRREGTGAIERVTFDGRPLGRSFLWHEEIASGGELVFHLGKDGKWGDSPAARPGTPALAPPILTAPWAEAPADRFRGELEVRLASADRGCEIRWTDDPHAEPHAGRLYEGPLALRETTTLRFVATDGERWSPVTTARFDALPTDWRVDVHATPNPQYTAGGPDALLDGRRGATAWATGGWQGYQGQDFVAVLDLGRPTPLTRIAAGFLQDTRSWIVLP
;
A
#
# COMPACT_ATOMS: atom_id res chain seq x y z
N MET A 1 -0.05 -18.07 17.36
CA MET A 1 1.01 -17.13 16.88
C MET A 1 2.38 -17.45 17.47
N LEU A 2 2.66 -17.16 18.76
CA LEU A 2 4.01 -17.37 19.31
C LEU A 2 4.51 -18.83 19.25
N ALA A 3 3.66 -19.80 19.59
CA ALA A 3 4.02 -21.22 19.46
C ALA A 3 4.38 -21.64 18.02
N GLN A 4 3.73 -21.05 17.01
CA GLN A 4 4.04 -21.30 15.61
C GLN A 4 5.35 -20.64 15.20
N TYR A 5 5.68 -19.47 15.75
CA TYR A 5 7.01 -18.87 15.62
C TYR A 5 8.10 -19.76 16.22
N GLU A 6 7.90 -20.31 17.41
CA GLU A 6 8.90 -21.18 18.05
C GLU A 6 9.16 -22.46 17.24
N GLN A 7 8.16 -22.96 16.53
CA GLN A 7 8.27 -24.18 15.71
C GLN A 7 8.70 -23.91 14.26
N GLY A 8 8.30 -22.76 13.68
CA GLY A 8 8.47 -22.43 12.27
C GLY A 8 9.42 -21.27 11.97
N GLY A 9 9.96 -20.60 13.00
CA GLY A 9 10.93 -19.50 12.87
C GLY A 9 10.35 -18.15 12.46
N ARG A 10 9.03 -18.05 12.21
CA ARG A 10 8.32 -16.80 11.87
C ARG A 10 6.86 -16.83 12.36
N LEU A 11 6.26 -15.66 12.49
CA LEU A 11 4.82 -15.56 12.75
C LEU A 11 4.01 -16.04 11.54
N PRO A 12 2.77 -16.52 11.77
CA PRO A 12 1.89 -16.91 10.67
C PRO A 12 1.52 -15.72 9.78
N VAL A 13 1.31 -16.01 8.50
CA VAL A 13 0.68 -15.10 7.53
C VAL A 13 -0.78 -15.56 7.33
N TRP A 14 -0.98 -16.78 6.82
CA TRP A 14 -2.24 -17.52 6.94
C TRP A 14 -1.98 -18.91 7.50
N GLU A 15 -2.49 -19.14 8.70
CA GLU A 15 -2.51 -20.49 9.26
C GLU A 15 -3.84 -21.18 8.93
N LEU A 16 -3.73 -22.41 8.40
CA LEU A 16 -4.84 -23.33 8.22
C LEU A 16 -4.46 -24.72 8.71
N ALA A 17 -5.14 -25.20 9.74
CA ALA A 17 -4.98 -26.54 10.31
C ALA A 17 -3.50 -26.87 10.64
N ALA A 18 -2.87 -25.99 11.40
CA ALA A 18 -1.46 -25.98 11.81
C ALA A 18 -0.44 -25.87 10.66
N ASN A 19 -0.88 -25.54 9.45
CA ASN A 19 -0.01 -25.34 8.30
C ASN A 19 -0.05 -23.88 7.88
N GLU A 20 1.11 -23.38 7.47
CA GLU A 20 1.22 -22.07 6.87
C GLU A 20 0.98 -22.18 5.37
N THR A 21 0.07 -21.35 4.85
CA THR A 21 -0.33 -21.37 3.44
C THR A 21 0.28 -20.22 2.63
N ASP A 22 0.91 -19.26 3.31
CA ASP A 22 1.49 -18.04 2.75
C ASP A 22 0.48 -17.12 2.05
N CYS A 23 -0.78 -17.24 2.43
CA CYS A 23 -1.89 -16.39 2.03
C CYS A 23 -2.10 -15.26 3.07
N MET A 24 -2.40 -14.01 2.76
CA MET A 24 -2.15 -13.30 1.51
C MET A 24 -0.77 -12.64 1.60
N ILE A 25 -0.72 -11.31 1.65
CA ILE A 25 0.51 -10.53 1.76
C ILE A 25 0.68 -9.96 3.17
N GLY A 26 1.71 -9.13 3.38
CA GLY A 26 1.98 -8.57 4.70
C GLY A 26 2.59 -9.57 5.69
N TYR A 27 2.80 -9.11 6.91
CA TYR A 27 3.09 -9.92 8.10
C TYR A 27 2.22 -9.45 9.27
N HIS A 28 0.93 -9.27 8.99
CA HIS A 28 -0.09 -8.65 9.84
C HIS A 28 -0.31 -9.29 11.22
N SER A 29 0.23 -10.49 11.48
CA SER A 29 0.35 -11.01 12.84
C SER A 29 1.00 -10.01 13.80
N VAL A 30 1.91 -9.14 13.32
CA VAL A 30 2.51 -8.09 14.14
C VAL A 30 1.50 -7.01 14.55
N SER A 31 0.53 -6.69 13.69
CA SER A 31 -0.56 -5.76 14.01
C SER A 31 -1.45 -6.36 15.11
N VAL A 32 -1.86 -7.62 14.97
CA VAL A 32 -2.70 -8.31 15.96
C VAL A 32 -2.03 -8.38 17.33
N ILE A 33 -0.74 -8.78 17.37
CA ILE A 33 0.03 -8.86 18.63
C ILE A 33 0.18 -7.46 19.26
N ALA A 34 0.60 -6.47 18.47
CA ALA A 34 0.82 -5.12 18.96
C ALA A 34 -0.47 -4.50 19.49
N ASP A 35 -1.57 -4.65 18.75
CA ASP A 35 -2.87 -4.10 19.14
C ASP A 35 -3.39 -4.72 20.44
N ALA A 36 -3.40 -6.04 20.53
CA ALA A 36 -3.82 -6.75 21.73
C ALA A 36 -2.98 -6.36 22.95
N TYR A 37 -1.67 -6.20 22.79
CA TYR A 37 -0.79 -5.76 23.87
C TYR A 37 -1.05 -4.30 24.27
N LEU A 38 -1.08 -3.37 23.32
CA LEU A 38 -1.28 -1.95 23.58
C LEU A 38 -2.64 -1.66 24.22
N LYS A 39 -3.66 -2.46 23.91
CA LYS A 39 -5.00 -2.42 24.50
C LYS A 39 -5.12 -3.13 25.86
N GLY A 40 -4.06 -3.78 26.35
CA GLY A 40 -4.08 -4.42 27.66
C GLY A 40 -4.66 -5.84 27.72
N LEU A 41 -4.87 -6.47 26.57
CA LEU A 41 -5.56 -7.76 26.47
C LEU A 41 -4.64 -8.97 26.69
N VAL A 42 -3.34 -8.80 26.46
CA VAL A 42 -2.31 -9.85 26.61
C VAL A 42 -1.06 -9.31 27.31
N ARG A 43 -0.38 -10.13 28.13
CA ARG A 43 0.83 -9.79 28.90
C ARG A 43 1.68 -11.05 29.13
N GLY A 44 2.97 -10.87 29.43
CA GLY A 44 3.85 -11.92 30.00
C GLY A 44 4.89 -12.53 29.06
N ASP A 45 4.83 -12.23 27.76
CA ASP A 45 5.75 -12.75 26.74
C ASP A 45 6.29 -11.64 25.82
N GLU A 46 6.45 -10.42 26.34
CA GLU A 46 6.76 -9.21 25.55
C GLU A 46 8.07 -9.35 24.75
N ASP A 47 9.12 -9.88 25.37
CA ASP A 47 10.41 -10.11 24.72
C ASP A 47 10.35 -11.20 23.64
N LEU A 48 9.56 -12.26 23.88
CA LEU A 48 9.34 -13.30 22.88
C LEU A 48 8.52 -12.75 21.70
N ALA A 49 7.48 -11.98 21.98
CA ALA A 49 6.67 -11.31 20.98
C ALA A 49 7.51 -10.36 20.11
N LEU A 50 8.33 -9.50 20.73
CA LEU A 50 9.20 -8.61 19.97
C LEU A 50 10.16 -9.41 19.07
N ARG A 51 10.81 -10.46 19.59
CA ARG A 51 11.69 -11.31 18.78
C ARG A 51 10.96 -11.96 17.60
N ALA A 52 9.74 -12.44 17.80
CA ALA A 52 8.92 -13.04 16.74
C ALA A 52 8.52 -12.04 15.65
N MET A 53 8.15 -10.81 16.06
CA MET A 53 7.83 -9.72 15.15
C MET A 53 9.05 -9.33 14.31
N LEU A 54 10.21 -9.16 14.95
CA LEU A 54 11.47 -8.84 14.28
C LEU A 54 11.93 -9.92 13.31
N ALA A 55 11.79 -11.20 13.68
CA ALA A 55 12.14 -12.33 12.81
C ALA A 55 11.29 -12.35 11.54
N SER A 56 9.99 -12.08 11.66
CA SER A 56 9.07 -12.03 10.51
C SER A 56 9.43 -10.89 9.55
N ALA A 57 9.77 -9.73 10.10
CA ALA A 57 10.19 -8.55 9.32
C ALA A 57 11.61 -8.65 8.73
N ALA A 58 12.42 -9.62 9.17
CA ALA A 58 13.81 -9.82 8.75
C ALA A 58 13.99 -10.93 7.70
N GLY A 59 12.96 -11.74 7.41
CA GLY A 59 13.04 -12.81 6.40
C GLY A 59 13.24 -12.29 4.97
N ASP A 60 13.58 -13.17 4.02
CA ASP A 60 13.86 -12.79 2.62
C ASP A 60 12.74 -13.13 1.63
N ARG A 61 11.58 -13.54 2.16
CA ARG A 61 10.43 -13.93 1.35
C ARG A 61 9.70 -12.72 0.80
N PHE A 62 9.04 -12.88 -0.34
CA PHE A 62 8.07 -11.92 -0.86
C PHE A 62 8.58 -10.48 -0.91
N GLY A 63 9.77 -10.30 -1.50
CA GLY A 63 10.38 -8.98 -1.69
C GLY A 63 10.97 -8.31 -0.46
N LEU A 64 10.94 -8.93 0.73
CA LEU A 64 11.43 -8.30 1.98
C LEU A 64 12.91 -7.89 1.93
N ALA A 65 13.76 -8.67 1.25
CA ALA A 65 15.17 -8.32 1.07
C ALA A 65 15.33 -7.02 0.25
N ALA A 66 14.49 -6.83 -0.77
CA ALA A 66 14.48 -5.61 -1.57
C ALA A 66 13.88 -4.44 -0.77
N TYR A 67 12.76 -4.65 -0.08
CA TYR A 67 12.15 -3.66 0.80
C TYR A 67 13.13 -3.09 1.84
N ARG A 68 13.92 -3.95 2.52
CA ARG A 68 14.91 -3.48 3.49
C ARG A 68 16.10 -2.75 2.86
N ARG A 69 16.50 -3.14 1.65
CA ARG A 69 17.66 -2.55 0.95
C ARG A 69 17.31 -1.22 0.29
N ASP A 70 16.17 -1.16 -0.39
CA ASP A 70 15.78 -0.07 -1.28
C ASP A 70 14.73 0.87 -0.65
N GLY A 71 14.15 0.46 0.49
CA GLY A 71 13.03 1.14 1.17
C GLY A 71 11.66 0.80 0.58
N TYR A 72 11.60 0.19 -0.60
CA TYR A 72 10.38 -0.24 -1.28
C TYR A 72 10.67 -1.47 -2.14
N ILE A 73 9.62 -2.05 -2.71
CA ILE A 73 9.72 -3.16 -3.66
C ILE A 73 9.44 -2.60 -5.06
N GLY A 74 10.37 -2.80 -5.98
CA GLY A 74 10.18 -2.53 -7.41
C GLY A 74 9.39 -3.65 -8.09
N ALA A 75 8.64 -3.30 -9.13
CA ALA A 75 7.80 -4.22 -9.90
C ALA A 75 8.59 -5.39 -10.55
N GLU A 76 9.88 -5.17 -10.84
CA GLU A 76 10.80 -6.18 -11.36
C GLU A 76 11.33 -7.16 -10.29
N GLN A 77 11.13 -6.83 -9.01
CA GLN A 77 11.73 -7.57 -7.90
C GLN A 77 10.74 -8.58 -7.30
N GLU A 78 9.47 -8.22 -7.20
CA GLU A 78 8.42 -9.09 -6.65
C GLU A 78 7.04 -8.64 -7.15
N MET A 79 6.10 -9.60 -7.26
CA MET A 79 4.70 -9.27 -7.52
C MET A 79 4.07 -8.56 -6.33
N GLU A 80 2.98 -7.84 -6.60
CA GLU A 80 2.21 -7.06 -5.63
C GLU A 80 3.07 -6.01 -4.93
N SER A 81 4.07 -5.52 -5.65
CA SER A 81 5.14 -4.65 -5.16
C SER A 81 4.63 -3.43 -4.38
N VAL A 82 3.56 -2.80 -4.87
CA VAL A 82 2.96 -1.62 -4.22
C VAL A 82 2.21 -2.04 -2.95
N SER A 83 1.32 -3.02 -3.05
CA SER A 83 0.54 -3.50 -1.90
C SER A 83 1.43 -3.99 -0.77
N ARG A 84 2.42 -4.83 -1.07
CA ARG A 84 3.40 -5.33 -0.10
C ARG A 84 4.19 -4.21 0.54
N THR A 85 4.69 -3.23 -0.23
CA THR A 85 5.42 -2.09 0.36
C THR A 85 4.55 -1.30 1.33
N LEU A 86 3.29 -1.05 0.97
CA LEU A 86 2.36 -0.27 1.79
C LEU A 86 1.96 -1.00 3.07
N GLU A 87 1.73 -2.30 2.99
CA GLU A 87 1.36 -3.14 4.13
C GLU A 87 2.54 -3.44 5.05
N TYR A 88 3.74 -3.70 4.51
CA TYR A 88 4.95 -3.81 5.31
C TYR A 88 5.25 -2.51 6.05
N ALA A 89 4.99 -1.35 5.44
CA ALA A 89 5.12 -0.06 6.12
C ALA A 89 4.14 0.09 7.30
N TYR A 90 2.91 -0.40 7.16
CA TYR A 90 1.94 -0.42 8.26
C TYR A 90 2.34 -1.41 9.36
N ASP A 91 2.78 -2.61 8.99
CA ASP A 91 3.25 -3.63 9.92
C ASP A 91 4.51 -3.17 10.70
N ASP A 92 5.42 -2.47 10.03
CA ASP A 92 6.58 -1.85 10.67
C ASP A 92 6.18 -0.76 11.66
N ALA A 93 5.12 0.00 11.38
CA ALA A 93 4.56 0.94 12.34
C ALA A 93 4.05 0.22 13.60
N CYS A 94 3.43 -0.94 13.44
CA CYS A 94 2.96 -1.75 14.57
C CYS A 94 4.13 -2.23 15.44
N ILE A 95 5.23 -2.68 14.82
CA ILE A 95 6.47 -3.05 15.51
C ILE A 95 7.06 -1.85 16.24
N ALA A 96 7.11 -0.68 15.59
CA ALA A 96 7.65 0.54 16.18
C ALA A 96 6.90 0.95 17.46
N ARG A 97 5.55 0.89 17.43
CA ARG A 97 4.72 1.20 18.60
C ARG A 97 4.86 0.18 19.72
N PHE A 98 4.93 -1.09 19.38
CA PHE A 98 5.16 -2.16 20.36
C PHE A 98 6.52 -1.98 21.03
N ALA A 99 7.60 -1.81 20.25
CA ALA A 99 8.95 -1.56 20.77
C ALA A 99 9.02 -0.31 21.66
N ALA A 100 8.41 0.80 21.24
CA ALA A 100 8.36 2.02 22.04
C ALA A 100 7.67 1.80 23.40
N SER A 101 6.60 1.01 23.43
CA SER A 101 5.89 0.70 24.68
C SER A 101 6.70 -0.18 25.65
N LEU A 102 7.77 -0.83 25.17
CA LEU A 102 8.72 -1.61 25.96
C LEU A 102 9.99 -0.82 26.32
N GLY A 103 10.09 0.45 25.91
CA GLY A 103 11.31 1.26 26.09
C GLY A 103 12.48 0.81 25.19
N ARG A 104 12.19 0.16 24.06
CA ARG A 104 13.17 -0.27 23.05
C ARG A 104 13.30 0.79 21.96
N ASP A 105 13.80 1.95 22.35
CA ASP A 105 13.80 3.17 21.51
C ASP A 105 14.62 3.02 20.22
N ASP A 106 15.70 2.23 20.26
CA ASP A 106 16.53 1.91 19.09
C ASP A 106 15.73 1.15 18.02
N VAL A 107 14.98 0.12 18.45
CA VAL A 107 14.10 -0.67 17.60
C VAL A 107 12.93 0.17 17.12
N ALA A 108 12.32 0.95 18.01
CA ALA A 108 11.20 1.82 17.68
C ALA A 108 11.56 2.84 16.59
N ALA A 109 12.71 3.52 16.72
CA ALA A 109 13.18 4.48 15.73
C ALA A 109 13.51 3.81 14.38
N ALA A 110 14.17 2.65 14.39
CA ALA A 110 14.52 1.93 13.18
C ALA A 110 13.27 1.47 12.39
N PHE A 111 12.26 0.94 13.10
CA PHE A 111 11.01 0.51 12.47
C PHE A 111 10.10 1.66 12.08
N GLU A 112 10.15 2.80 12.78
CA GLU A 112 9.43 4.00 12.35
C GLU A 112 9.99 4.58 11.05
N ILE A 113 11.31 4.53 10.84
CA ILE A 113 11.91 4.92 9.56
C ILE A 113 11.36 4.03 8.43
N ARG A 114 11.31 2.71 8.66
CA ARG A 114 10.74 1.75 7.69
C ARG A 114 9.23 1.96 7.50
N ALA A 115 8.50 2.31 8.55
CA ALA A 115 7.07 2.60 8.50
C ALA A 115 6.71 3.77 7.57
N GLN A 116 7.69 4.54 7.11
CA GLN A 116 7.51 5.62 6.14
C GLN A 116 7.76 5.20 4.69
N ALA A 117 8.02 3.92 4.42
CA ALA A 117 8.28 3.39 3.08
C ALA A 117 7.19 3.70 2.05
N TRP A 118 5.93 3.88 2.49
CA TRP A 118 4.82 4.33 1.65
C TRP A 118 5.12 5.63 0.88
N ARG A 119 5.98 6.50 1.42
CA ARG A 119 6.41 7.75 0.78
C ARG A 119 7.21 7.52 -0.51
N HIS A 120 7.96 6.42 -0.60
CA HIS A 120 8.77 6.09 -1.78
C HIS A 120 7.94 5.82 -3.04
N LEU A 121 6.68 5.38 -2.84
CA LEU A 121 5.77 5.04 -3.93
C LEU A 121 4.74 6.14 -4.21
N PHE A 122 4.70 7.23 -3.43
CA PHE A 122 3.80 8.34 -3.70
C PHE A 122 4.29 9.16 -4.89
N ASP A 123 3.59 9.07 -6.03
CA ASP A 123 3.88 9.85 -7.23
C ASP A 123 3.17 11.23 -7.13
N PRO A 124 3.91 12.34 -6.99
CA PRO A 124 3.30 13.66 -6.84
C PRO A 124 2.45 14.10 -8.06
N ALA A 125 2.73 13.57 -9.25
CA ALA A 125 2.00 13.92 -10.47
C ALA A 125 0.62 13.26 -10.51
N SER A 126 0.54 11.97 -10.20
CA SER A 126 -0.72 11.22 -10.18
C SER A 126 -1.45 11.24 -8.84
N ARG A 127 -0.77 11.64 -7.76
CA ARG A 127 -1.25 11.59 -6.37
C ARG A 127 -1.74 10.19 -5.97
N CYS A 128 -1.10 9.17 -6.49
CA CYS A 128 -1.34 7.76 -6.20
C CYS A 128 -0.06 7.10 -5.68
N PHE A 129 -0.19 5.98 -4.98
CA PHE A 129 0.93 5.06 -4.84
C PHE A 129 1.12 4.32 -6.15
N ARG A 130 2.23 4.55 -6.83
CA ARG A 130 2.52 4.08 -8.18
C ARG A 130 3.67 3.09 -8.16
N PRO A 131 3.65 2.03 -8.99
CA PRO A 131 4.74 1.08 -9.02
C PRO A 131 6.04 1.74 -9.51
N ARG A 132 7.15 1.36 -8.89
CA ARG A 132 8.50 1.68 -9.36
C ARG A 132 9.00 0.54 -10.22
N HIS A 133 9.61 0.85 -11.35
CA HIS A 133 10.29 -0.11 -12.20
C HIS A 133 11.59 0.46 -12.73
N ASN A 134 12.71 -0.24 -12.52
CA ASN A 134 14.03 0.16 -13.01
C ASN A 134 14.41 1.60 -12.59
N GLY A 135 14.17 1.93 -11.31
CA GLY A 135 14.44 3.28 -10.75
C GLY A 135 13.57 4.40 -11.34
N ARG A 136 12.48 4.05 -12.02
CA ARG A 136 11.54 4.97 -12.68
C ARG A 136 10.12 4.68 -12.20
N TRP A 137 9.19 5.60 -12.46
CA TRP A 137 7.77 5.30 -12.34
C TRP A 137 7.32 4.39 -13.48
N LEU A 138 6.55 3.33 -13.21
CA LEU A 138 6.02 2.45 -14.25
C LEU A 138 5.10 3.23 -15.20
N GLN A 139 5.32 3.14 -16.52
CA GLN A 139 4.55 3.83 -17.55
C GLN A 139 4.12 2.87 -18.68
N PRO A 140 2.97 3.10 -19.34
CA PRO A 140 1.94 4.09 -18.99
C PRO A 140 1.24 3.75 -17.66
N PHE A 141 0.62 4.74 -17.01
CA PHE A 141 -0.10 4.54 -15.75
C PHE A 141 -1.57 4.86 -15.90
N ASP A 142 -2.41 3.88 -15.59
CA ASP A 142 -3.85 4.03 -15.45
C ASP A 142 -4.22 3.62 -14.02
N PRO A 143 -4.71 4.54 -13.16
CA PRO A 143 -4.99 4.21 -11.77
C PRO A 143 -6.14 3.21 -11.60
N ARG A 144 -6.97 2.97 -12.63
CA ARG A 144 -8.03 1.94 -12.61
C ARG A 144 -7.56 0.55 -13.01
N ARG A 145 -6.29 0.43 -13.43
CA ARG A 145 -5.72 -0.82 -13.91
C ARG A 145 -5.52 -1.79 -12.76
N VAL A 146 -6.12 -2.96 -12.89
CA VAL A 146 -5.79 -4.15 -12.11
C VAL A 146 -4.63 -4.86 -12.82
N ASP A 147 -3.49 -4.94 -12.15
CA ASP A 147 -2.27 -5.57 -12.66
C ASP A 147 -1.54 -6.34 -11.55
N PHE A 148 -0.28 -6.71 -11.78
CA PHE A 148 0.51 -7.48 -10.82
C PHE A 148 1.13 -6.65 -9.71
N ASN A 149 0.89 -5.34 -9.60
CA ASN A 149 1.51 -4.51 -8.56
C ASN A 149 0.60 -4.28 -7.35
N TYR A 150 -0.69 -4.56 -7.48
CA TYR A 150 -1.69 -4.41 -6.44
C TYR A 150 -2.36 -5.76 -6.15
N THR A 151 -2.36 -6.22 -4.90
CA THR A 151 -3.09 -7.41 -4.47
C THR A 151 -4.59 -7.15 -4.56
N GLU A 152 -5.26 -7.87 -5.45
CA GLU A 152 -6.72 -7.85 -5.64
C GLU A 152 -7.33 -6.45 -5.82
N ALA A 153 -6.54 -5.49 -6.28
CA ALA A 153 -6.92 -4.08 -6.26
C ALA A 153 -6.31 -3.28 -7.41
N ASN A 154 -6.52 -1.97 -7.37
CA ASN A 154 -5.85 -0.99 -8.22
C ASN A 154 -5.34 0.21 -7.42
N ALA A 155 -4.74 1.18 -8.11
CA ALA A 155 -4.16 2.36 -7.47
C ALA A 155 -5.18 3.28 -6.80
N TRP A 156 -6.46 3.24 -7.18
CA TRP A 156 -7.51 3.99 -6.49
C TRP A 156 -7.78 3.42 -5.09
N GLN A 157 -7.88 2.10 -5.00
CA GLN A 157 -8.21 1.40 -3.76
C GLN A 157 -7.04 1.44 -2.78
N TYR A 158 -5.81 1.22 -3.25
CA TYR A 158 -4.61 1.35 -2.39
C TYR A 158 -4.21 2.79 -2.10
N ARG A 159 -4.81 3.81 -2.73
CA ARG A 159 -4.41 5.22 -2.58
C ARG A 159 -4.31 5.66 -1.12
N PHE A 160 -5.08 5.06 -0.22
CA PHE A 160 -5.14 5.43 1.20
C PHE A 160 -4.51 4.38 2.14
N ALA A 161 -3.68 3.47 1.64
CA ALA A 161 -3.02 2.42 2.42
C ALA A 161 -1.78 2.92 3.20
N ALA A 162 -1.94 4.03 3.93
CA ALA A 162 -0.98 4.50 4.94
C ALA A 162 -1.74 4.90 6.23
N PRO A 163 -2.57 4.01 6.82
CA PRO A 163 -3.49 4.36 7.89
C PRO A 163 -2.78 4.85 9.16
N HIS A 164 -1.58 4.36 9.43
CA HIS A 164 -0.72 4.78 10.55
C HIS A 164 -0.18 6.21 10.41
N HIS A 165 -0.15 6.76 9.20
CA HIS A 165 0.33 8.11 8.86
C HIS A 165 -0.69 8.92 8.05
N MET A 166 -1.98 8.74 8.34
CA MET A 166 -3.05 9.31 7.51
C MET A 166 -3.06 10.85 7.51
N ARG A 167 -2.63 11.51 8.60
CA ARG A 167 -2.55 12.98 8.65
C ARG A 167 -1.43 13.51 7.75
N GLU A 168 -0.29 12.84 7.74
CA GLU A 168 0.86 13.14 6.88
C GLU A 168 0.53 12.87 5.42
N HIS A 169 -0.17 11.77 5.14
CA HIS A 169 -0.64 11.44 3.80
C HIS A 169 -1.64 12.49 3.29
N ALA A 170 -2.60 12.94 4.12
CA ALA A 170 -3.50 14.04 3.78
C ALA A 170 -2.74 15.34 3.46
N ALA A 171 -1.64 15.62 4.18
CA ALA A 171 -0.78 16.77 3.88
C ALA A 171 -0.09 16.64 2.51
N LEU A 172 0.39 15.45 2.12
CA LEU A 172 0.97 15.21 0.79
C LEU A 172 -0.05 15.34 -0.34
N LEU A 173 -1.32 15.02 -0.08
CA LEU A 173 -2.42 15.23 -1.04
C LEU A 173 -2.78 16.71 -1.23
N GLY A 174 -2.21 17.62 -0.43
CA GLY A 174 -2.45 19.06 -0.47
C GLY A 174 -3.26 19.60 0.71
N GLY A 175 -3.35 18.86 1.82
CA GLY A 175 -4.08 19.24 3.03
C GLY A 175 -5.54 18.79 3.02
N ASP A 176 -6.29 19.10 4.09
CA ASP A 176 -7.60 18.51 4.37
C ASP A 176 -8.61 18.66 3.20
N ALA A 177 -8.69 19.85 2.60
CA ALA A 177 -9.65 20.11 1.51
C ALA A 177 -9.30 19.34 0.23
N ALA A 178 -8.01 19.22 -0.09
CA ALA A 178 -7.55 18.46 -1.25
C ALA A 178 -7.70 16.95 -1.02
N CYS A 179 -7.35 16.46 0.18
CA CYS A 179 -7.59 15.08 0.59
C CYS A 179 -9.08 14.72 0.50
N GLU A 180 -9.97 15.61 0.95
CA GLU A 180 -11.40 15.42 0.85
C GLU A 180 -11.91 15.36 -0.60
N ALA A 181 -11.39 16.21 -1.50
CA ALA A 181 -11.71 16.15 -2.92
C ALA A 181 -11.21 14.85 -3.57
N VAL A 182 -10.06 14.32 -3.14
CA VAL A 182 -9.54 13.02 -3.59
C VAL A 182 -10.46 11.88 -3.11
N LEU A 183 -10.93 11.92 -1.86
CA LEU A 183 -11.95 10.97 -1.35
C LEU A 183 -13.23 11.04 -2.18
N ASP A 184 -13.74 12.24 -2.46
CA ASP A 184 -14.93 12.43 -3.30
C ASP A 184 -14.75 11.84 -4.70
N SER A 185 -13.58 12.06 -5.30
CA SER A 185 -13.28 11.52 -6.62
C SER A 185 -13.30 10.00 -6.66
N LEU A 186 -12.93 9.30 -5.57
CA LEU A 186 -12.99 7.84 -5.50
C LEU A 186 -14.44 7.35 -5.64
N PHE A 187 -15.36 7.92 -4.86
CA PHE A 187 -16.77 7.52 -4.85
C PHE A 187 -17.56 8.00 -6.08
N ALA A 188 -17.02 8.97 -6.83
CA ALA A 188 -17.65 9.56 -8.02
C ALA A 188 -17.07 9.07 -9.35
N ALA A 189 -15.90 8.43 -9.36
CA ALA A 189 -15.25 7.90 -10.57
C ALA A 189 -16.10 6.84 -11.27
N ASP A 190 -15.79 6.53 -12.53
CA ASP A 190 -16.35 5.36 -13.22
C ASP A 190 -15.95 4.08 -12.47
N SER A 191 -16.88 3.14 -12.29
CA SER A 191 -16.62 1.87 -11.61
C SER A 191 -15.88 0.85 -12.48
N ALA A 192 -15.89 1.00 -13.81
CA ALA A 192 -15.18 0.08 -14.69
C ALA A 192 -13.67 0.07 -14.39
N THR A 193 -13.14 -1.10 -14.06
CA THR A 193 -11.70 -1.36 -13.97
C THR A 193 -11.10 -1.60 -15.36
N THR A 194 -9.79 -1.47 -15.47
CA THR A 194 -9.04 -1.83 -16.69
C THR A 194 -7.99 -2.90 -16.34
N GLY A 195 -7.33 -3.48 -17.34
CA GLY A 195 -6.33 -4.52 -17.09
C GLY A 195 -6.95 -5.91 -16.99
N ARG A 196 -6.58 -6.68 -15.97
CA ARG A 196 -7.09 -8.05 -15.77
C ARG A 196 -8.44 -8.03 -15.07
N GLU A 197 -9.28 -9.02 -15.37
CA GLU A 197 -10.46 -9.30 -14.56
C GLU A 197 -10.02 -9.89 -13.22
N GLN A 198 -10.64 -9.44 -12.13
CA GLN A 198 -10.42 -9.94 -10.77
C GLN A 198 -11.79 -10.12 -10.12
N ALA A 199 -12.11 -11.37 -9.77
CA ALA A 199 -13.43 -11.74 -9.26
C ALA A 199 -13.72 -11.09 -7.90
N ASP A 200 -12.69 -10.83 -7.10
CA ASP A 200 -12.80 -10.33 -5.73
C ASP A 200 -13.03 -8.82 -5.65
N ILE A 201 -12.89 -8.08 -6.76
CA ILE A 201 -13.22 -6.64 -6.81
C ILE A 201 -14.73 -6.47 -7.03
N THR A 202 -15.48 -6.44 -5.92
CA THR A 202 -16.94 -6.39 -5.90
C THR A 202 -17.47 -5.20 -5.07
N GLY A 203 -18.78 -4.91 -5.18
CA GLY A 203 -19.44 -3.86 -4.40
C GLY A 203 -18.91 -2.46 -4.69
N LEU A 204 -18.83 -2.14 -5.97
CA LEU A 204 -18.23 -0.89 -6.44
C LEU A 204 -19.17 0.31 -6.25
N VAL A 205 -18.65 1.37 -5.60
CA VAL A 205 -19.24 2.73 -5.61
C VAL A 205 -18.19 3.67 -6.17
N GLY A 206 -18.31 3.99 -7.46
CA GLY A 206 -17.17 4.51 -8.21
C GLY A 206 -16.02 3.52 -8.16
N GLN A 207 -14.83 3.95 -7.73
CA GLN A 207 -13.65 3.09 -7.58
C GLN A 207 -13.47 2.51 -6.16
N TYR A 208 -14.34 2.84 -5.20
CA TYR A 208 -14.39 2.17 -3.90
C TYR A 208 -14.94 0.75 -4.08
N ALA A 209 -14.29 -0.28 -3.56
CA ALA A 209 -14.74 -1.68 -3.64
C ALA A 209 -15.04 -2.23 -2.24
N HIS A 210 -16.31 -2.39 -1.87
CA HIS A 210 -16.65 -2.80 -0.50
C HIS A 210 -16.35 -4.26 -0.19
N GLY A 211 -16.25 -5.11 -1.21
CA GLY A 211 -16.08 -6.56 -1.05
C GLY A 211 -14.64 -6.98 -0.91
N ASN A 212 -13.73 -6.02 -0.74
CA ASN A 212 -12.31 -6.27 -0.64
C ASN A 212 -11.68 -5.33 0.40
N GLU A 213 -10.82 -5.91 1.23
CA GLU A 213 -10.24 -5.34 2.43
C GLU A 213 -9.53 -4.01 2.26
N PRO A 214 -8.75 -3.76 1.18
CA PRO A 214 -8.02 -2.51 1.02
C PRO A 214 -8.91 -1.26 1.05
N SER A 215 -10.22 -1.39 0.83
CA SER A 215 -11.16 -0.27 0.86
C SER A 215 -11.86 -0.05 2.21
N HIS A 216 -11.81 -1.01 3.15
CA HIS A 216 -12.70 -1.02 4.33
C HIS A 216 -12.59 0.23 5.21
N HIS A 217 -11.41 0.82 5.33
CA HIS A 217 -11.18 2.04 6.13
C HIS A 217 -11.53 3.34 5.40
N ILE A 218 -11.62 3.34 4.05
CA ILE A 218 -11.63 4.59 3.25
C ILE A 218 -12.83 5.48 3.57
N ALA A 219 -14.01 4.88 3.79
CA ALA A 219 -15.24 5.62 4.10
C ALA A 219 -15.14 6.46 5.38
N TRP A 220 -14.21 6.10 6.28
CA TRP A 220 -13.99 6.75 7.56
C TRP A 220 -12.99 7.92 7.50
N LEU A 221 -12.27 8.09 6.39
CA LEU A 221 -11.10 8.96 6.34
C LEU A 221 -11.42 10.46 6.40
N SER A 222 -12.67 10.86 6.18
CA SER A 222 -13.07 12.27 6.40
C SER A 222 -12.97 12.70 7.86
N HIS A 223 -12.91 11.77 8.83
CA HIS A 223 -12.53 12.10 10.21
C HIS A 223 -11.16 12.80 10.28
N PHE A 224 -10.17 12.32 9.53
CA PHE A 224 -8.82 12.90 9.50
C PHE A 224 -8.77 14.29 8.88
N ASN A 225 -9.81 14.67 8.11
CA ASN A 225 -9.96 15.98 7.46
C ASN A 225 -10.85 16.95 8.25
N GLY A 226 -11.32 16.57 9.45
CA GLY A 226 -12.26 17.36 10.24
C GLY A 226 -13.66 17.40 9.61
N ARG A 227 -14.12 16.28 9.06
CA ARG A 227 -15.46 16.13 8.46
C ARG A 227 -16.09 14.79 8.85
N PRO A 228 -16.24 14.48 10.16
CA PRO A 228 -16.79 13.19 10.59
C PRO A 228 -18.22 12.94 10.09
N GLY A 229 -19.03 13.99 9.89
CA GLY A 229 -20.36 13.87 9.28
C GLY A 229 -20.34 13.23 7.89
N ARG A 230 -19.34 13.55 7.05
CA ARG A 230 -19.19 12.93 5.73
C ARG A 230 -18.82 11.45 5.82
N SER A 231 -18.06 11.08 6.85
CA SER A 231 -17.79 9.66 7.11
C SER A 231 -19.07 8.93 7.51
N ALA A 232 -19.88 9.52 8.39
CA ALA A 232 -21.16 8.95 8.80
C ALA A 232 -22.10 8.73 7.60
N GLU A 233 -22.19 9.71 6.69
CA GLU A 233 -22.98 9.60 5.46
C GLU A 233 -22.49 8.47 4.54
N ARG A 234 -21.17 8.38 4.29
CA ARG A 234 -20.59 7.33 3.44
C ARG A 234 -20.76 5.94 4.05
N VAL A 235 -20.47 5.79 5.33
CA VAL A 235 -20.60 4.51 6.05
C VAL A 235 -22.05 4.04 6.05
N ALA A 236 -23.01 4.94 6.34
CA ALA A 236 -24.43 4.60 6.27
C ALA A 236 -24.84 4.16 4.86
N ARG A 237 -24.43 4.90 3.82
CA ARG A 237 -24.72 4.55 2.42
C ARG A 237 -24.19 3.16 2.05
N LEU A 238 -22.94 2.85 2.41
CA LEU A 238 -22.31 1.57 2.09
C LEU A 238 -22.96 0.41 2.84
N ARG A 239 -23.18 0.58 4.15
CA ARG A 239 -23.86 -0.40 4.99
C ARG A 239 -25.25 -0.74 4.45
N ASP A 240 -26.03 0.28 4.10
CA ASP A 240 -27.42 0.10 3.64
C ASP A 240 -27.49 -0.47 2.21
N ALA A 241 -26.44 -0.29 1.40
CA ALA A 241 -26.38 -0.80 0.03
C ALA A 241 -25.87 -2.25 -0.05
N PHE A 242 -24.97 -2.66 0.85
CA PHE A 242 -24.17 -3.88 0.68
C PHE A 242 -24.39 -4.98 1.71
N TYR A 243 -25.30 -4.79 2.66
CA TYR A 243 -25.64 -5.83 3.62
C TYR A 243 -27.14 -6.06 3.68
N THR A 244 -27.54 -7.30 3.43
CA THR A 244 -28.92 -7.74 3.61
C THR A 244 -28.97 -9.06 4.39
N THR A 245 -30.15 -9.46 4.84
CA THR A 245 -30.37 -10.74 5.52
C THR A 245 -30.71 -11.88 4.55
N ALA A 246 -30.64 -11.64 3.24
CA ALA A 246 -30.86 -12.66 2.22
C ALA A 246 -29.63 -13.59 2.08
N PRO A 247 -29.78 -14.80 1.47
CA PRO A 247 -28.66 -15.71 1.24
C PRO A 247 -27.50 -15.13 0.43
N ASP A 248 -27.77 -14.16 -0.45
CA ASP A 248 -26.82 -13.37 -1.24
C ASP A 248 -26.55 -11.99 -0.62
N GLY A 249 -26.76 -11.86 0.69
CA GLY A 249 -26.73 -10.60 1.42
C GLY A 249 -25.34 -10.00 1.65
N LEU A 250 -24.27 -10.66 1.19
CA LEU A 250 -22.89 -10.17 1.19
C LEU A 250 -22.42 -10.02 -0.25
N ILE A 251 -21.64 -8.97 -0.53
CA ILE A 251 -21.29 -8.61 -1.90
C ILE A 251 -19.97 -9.25 -2.38
N GLY A 252 -19.24 -9.89 -1.46
CA GLY A 252 -17.93 -10.50 -1.66
C GLY A 252 -17.72 -11.66 -0.68
N ASN A 253 -16.49 -12.15 -0.55
CA ASN A 253 -16.16 -13.18 0.43
C ASN A 253 -16.42 -12.66 1.86
N GLU A 254 -16.73 -13.55 2.80
CA GLU A 254 -16.99 -13.16 4.19
C GLU A 254 -15.69 -12.92 4.98
N ASP A 255 -14.61 -13.54 4.49
CA ASP A 255 -13.23 -13.42 4.97
C ASP A 255 -13.09 -13.63 6.48
N CYS A 256 -13.63 -14.77 6.92
CA CYS A 256 -13.47 -15.32 8.26
C CYS A 256 -13.92 -14.35 9.38
N GLY A 257 -14.96 -13.56 9.13
CA GLY A 257 -15.50 -12.57 10.05
C GLY A 257 -15.15 -11.13 9.73
N GLN A 258 -14.27 -10.85 8.75
CA GLN A 258 -13.81 -9.49 8.44
C GLN A 258 -14.97 -8.59 7.96
N MET A 259 -15.77 -9.05 6.98
CA MET A 259 -16.93 -8.30 6.47
C MET A 259 -18.00 -8.12 7.55
N SER A 260 -18.31 -9.19 8.28
CA SER A 260 -19.29 -9.15 9.37
C SER A 260 -18.85 -8.21 10.49
N SER A 261 -17.57 -8.20 10.84
CA SER A 261 -17.01 -7.30 11.86
C SER A 261 -17.08 -5.84 11.42
N TRP A 262 -16.81 -5.55 10.14
CA TRP A 262 -16.99 -4.22 9.57
C TRP A 262 -18.44 -3.74 9.76
N TYR A 263 -19.42 -4.57 9.39
CA TYR A 263 -20.84 -4.25 9.55
C TYR A 263 -21.23 -3.99 11.00
N VAL A 264 -20.84 -4.89 11.92
CA VAL A 264 -21.19 -4.77 13.34
C VAL A 264 -20.61 -3.49 13.95
N LEU A 265 -19.33 -3.19 13.66
CA LEU A 265 -18.66 -1.99 14.14
C LEU A 265 -19.30 -0.72 13.53
N ALA A 266 -19.54 -0.70 12.22
CA ALA A 266 -20.21 0.40 11.53
C ALA A 266 -21.65 0.65 12.04
N ALA A 267 -22.41 -0.41 12.32
CA ALA A 267 -23.74 -0.32 12.90
C ALA A 267 -23.70 0.27 14.31
N TYR A 268 -22.70 -0.13 15.11
CA TYR A 268 -22.49 0.41 16.45
C TYR A 268 -22.00 1.86 16.45
N GLY A 269 -21.44 2.30 15.32
CA GLY A 269 -20.89 3.63 15.11
C GLY A 269 -19.43 3.76 15.55
N LEU A 270 -18.66 2.67 15.47
CA LEU A 270 -17.24 2.63 15.82
C LEU A 270 -16.42 2.10 14.65
N TYR A 271 -15.17 2.56 14.51
CA TYR A 271 -14.21 1.93 13.62
C TYR A 271 -12.77 2.23 14.04
N ASP A 272 -11.89 1.25 13.87
CA ASP A 272 -10.46 1.36 14.14
C ASP A 272 -9.70 1.34 12.81
N VAL A 273 -9.26 2.51 12.33
CA VAL A 273 -8.56 2.66 11.03
C VAL A 273 -7.13 2.13 11.11
N ALA A 274 -6.49 2.27 12.27
CA ALA A 274 -5.12 1.88 12.49
C ALA A 274 -5.05 1.20 13.87
N PRO A 275 -5.24 -0.13 13.95
CA PRO A 275 -5.38 -0.88 15.21
C PRO A 275 -4.52 -0.40 16.38
N THR A 276 -3.19 -0.30 16.18
CA THR A 276 -2.23 0.11 17.22
C THR A 276 -2.36 1.56 17.69
N SER A 277 -3.20 2.40 17.05
CA SER A 277 -3.47 3.77 17.46
C SER A 277 -4.28 3.85 18.76
N ARG A 278 -5.06 2.78 19.07
CA ARG A 278 -6.06 2.74 20.15
C ARG A 278 -7.18 3.78 19.99
N GLN A 279 -7.33 4.39 18.82
CA GLN A 279 -8.36 5.39 18.54
C GLN A 279 -9.53 4.75 17.78
N TRP A 280 -10.73 4.85 18.35
CA TRP A 280 -11.97 4.43 17.73
C TRP A 280 -12.67 5.66 17.17
N LEU A 281 -12.77 5.76 15.84
CA LEU A 281 -13.56 6.80 15.18
C LEU A 281 -15.03 6.57 15.47
N VAL A 282 -15.78 7.65 15.67
CA VAL A 282 -17.18 7.54 16.12
C VAL A 282 -18.17 8.27 15.21
N ILE A 283 -19.24 7.56 14.86
CA ILE A 283 -20.38 8.09 14.11
C ILE A 283 -21.69 7.70 14.83
N PRO A 284 -22.83 8.34 14.52
CA PRO A 284 -24.11 7.97 15.11
C PRO A 284 -24.44 6.48 14.86
N PRO A 285 -24.92 5.74 15.88
CA PRO A 285 -25.28 4.34 15.71
C PRO A 285 -26.48 4.16 14.78
N LEU A 286 -26.58 2.96 14.18
CA LEU A 286 -27.68 2.56 13.30
C LEU A 286 -29.03 2.66 14.01
N HIS A 287 -29.13 2.08 15.21
CA HIS A 287 -30.35 2.15 16.03
C HIS A 287 -30.29 3.34 16.99
N GLU A 288 -31.45 3.73 17.55
CA GLU A 288 -31.51 4.83 18.52
C GLU A 288 -30.58 4.58 19.72
N ARG A 289 -30.47 3.33 20.16
CA ARG A 289 -29.58 2.90 21.24
C ARG A 289 -29.02 1.52 20.92
N MET A 290 -27.72 1.35 21.08
CA MET A 290 -27.03 0.06 21.01
C MET A 290 -26.11 -0.08 22.24
N SER A 291 -26.01 -1.29 22.79
CA SER A 291 -25.20 -1.56 23.98
C SER A 291 -24.34 -2.80 23.80
N LEU A 292 -23.06 -2.71 24.17
CA LEU A 292 -22.09 -3.81 24.19
C LEU A 292 -21.76 -4.18 25.63
N ARG A 293 -21.90 -5.47 25.96
CA ARG A 293 -21.39 -6.01 27.21
C ARG A 293 -19.91 -6.33 27.04
N LEU A 294 -19.08 -5.61 27.78
CA LEU A 294 -17.63 -5.72 27.71
C LEU A 294 -17.10 -6.81 28.64
N ALA A 295 -15.84 -7.18 28.44
CA ALA A 295 -15.09 -7.97 29.42
C ALA A 295 -15.10 -7.27 30.79
N GLY A 296 -15.21 -8.04 31.86
CA GLY A 296 -15.33 -7.51 33.23
C GLY A 296 -16.74 -7.01 33.61
N GLY A 297 -17.76 -7.27 32.79
CA GLY A 297 -19.17 -7.03 33.13
C GLY A 297 -19.64 -5.58 32.94
N ARG A 298 -18.76 -4.70 32.45
CA ARG A 298 -19.09 -3.32 32.09
C ARG A 298 -19.96 -3.27 30.83
N THR A 299 -20.66 -2.16 30.64
CA THR A 299 -21.46 -1.91 29.43
C THR A 299 -21.04 -0.58 28.82
N PHE A 300 -20.74 -0.59 27.53
CA PHE A 300 -20.62 0.63 26.73
C PHE A 300 -21.92 0.77 25.92
N THR A 301 -22.42 1.99 25.75
CA THR A 301 -23.65 2.28 25.00
C THR A 301 -23.40 3.41 24.02
N THR A 302 -23.84 3.24 22.77
CA THR A 302 -23.96 4.33 21.80
C THR A 302 -25.43 4.68 21.61
N ARG A 303 -25.74 5.98 21.58
CA ARG A 303 -27.11 6.49 21.46
C ARG A 303 -27.15 7.67 20.50
N ARG A 304 -28.22 7.79 19.72
CA ARG A 304 -28.53 8.98 18.92
C ARG A 304 -29.86 9.60 19.33
N GLU A 305 -29.90 10.92 19.35
CA GLU A 305 -31.09 11.72 19.59
C GLU A 305 -31.33 12.65 18.41
N GLY A 306 -32.56 12.67 17.89
CA GLY A 306 -32.91 13.48 16.72
C GLY A 306 -32.47 12.86 15.39
N THR A 307 -32.48 13.68 14.34
CA THR A 307 -32.14 13.28 12.97
C THR A 307 -31.38 14.41 12.27
N GLY A 308 -30.61 14.07 11.24
CA GLY A 308 -29.82 15.04 10.48
C GLY A 308 -28.34 15.03 10.88
N ALA A 309 -27.72 16.21 10.84
CA ALA A 309 -26.28 16.39 11.01
C ALA A 309 -25.86 16.32 12.49
N ILE A 310 -24.59 15.98 12.74
CA ILE A 310 -24.04 15.86 14.10
C ILE A 310 -23.77 17.27 14.67
N GLU A 311 -24.63 17.73 15.60
CA GLU A 311 -24.50 19.05 16.21
C GLU A 311 -23.52 19.02 17.41
N ARG A 312 -23.66 18.01 18.27
CA ARG A 312 -22.76 17.77 19.41
C ARG A 312 -22.74 16.31 19.82
N VAL A 313 -21.67 15.92 20.48
CA VAL A 313 -21.53 14.57 21.07
C VAL A 313 -21.17 14.72 22.54
N THR A 314 -21.69 13.82 23.38
CA THR A 314 -21.31 13.73 24.78
C THR A 314 -20.87 12.31 25.14
N PHE A 315 -19.91 12.20 26.04
CA PHE A 315 -19.50 10.94 26.64
C PHE A 315 -19.68 11.06 28.16
N ASP A 316 -20.52 10.20 28.74
CA ASP A 316 -20.96 10.27 30.14
C ASP A 316 -21.45 11.67 30.55
N GLY A 317 -22.27 12.28 29.67
CA GLY A 317 -22.86 13.60 29.85
C GLY A 317 -21.90 14.78 29.66
N ARG A 318 -20.61 14.54 29.42
CA ARG A 318 -19.61 15.60 29.17
C ARG A 318 -19.45 15.86 27.68
N PRO A 319 -19.35 17.12 27.22
CA PRO A 319 -19.08 17.42 25.81
C PRO A 319 -17.80 16.74 25.32
N LEU A 320 -17.91 15.98 24.24
CA LEU A 320 -16.79 15.36 23.55
C LEU A 320 -16.46 16.21 22.32
N GLY A 321 -15.35 16.96 22.34
CA GLY A 321 -14.97 17.82 21.21
C GLY A 321 -14.24 17.09 20.07
N ARG A 322 -13.67 15.92 20.35
CA ARG A 322 -12.93 15.10 19.39
C ARG A 322 -13.82 14.05 18.72
N SER A 323 -13.44 13.66 17.51
CA SER A 323 -14.19 12.75 16.64
C SER A 323 -13.84 11.26 16.83
N PHE A 324 -13.22 10.93 17.96
CA PHE A 324 -12.80 9.59 18.32
C PHE A 324 -12.84 9.39 19.83
N LEU A 325 -12.89 8.13 20.27
CA LEU A 325 -12.64 7.69 21.64
C LEU A 325 -11.32 6.93 21.72
N TRP A 326 -10.66 6.98 22.87
CA TRP A 326 -9.55 6.09 23.17
C TRP A 326 -10.11 4.73 23.59
N HIS A 327 -9.37 3.66 23.32
CA HIS A 327 -9.82 2.31 23.65
C HIS A 327 -10.14 2.16 25.15
N GLU A 328 -9.36 2.78 26.04
CA GLU A 328 -9.54 2.71 27.49
C GLU A 328 -10.85 3.34 27.94
N GLU A 329 -11.36 4.34 27.22
CA GLU A 329 -12.66 4.97 27.51
C GLU A 329 -13.79 4.02 27.18
N ILE A 330 -13.72 3.35 26.02
CA ILE A 330 -14.70 2.31 25.67
C ILE A 330 -14.60 1.13 26.65
N ALA A 331 -13.38 0.66 26.95
CA ALA A 331 -13.14 -0.48 27.85
C ALA A 331 -13.64 -0.23 29.29
N SER A 332 -13.75 1.05 29.69
CA SER A 332 -14.32 1.49 30.96
C SER A 332 -15.85 1.53 30.99
N GLY A 333 -16.51 1.26 29.86
CA GLY A 333 -17.96 1.37 29.71
C GLY A 333 -18.40 2.83 29.50
N GLY A 334 -19.67 3.11 29.80
CA GLY A 334 -20.24 4.46 29.70
C GLY A 334 -21.17 4.64 28.51
N GLU A 335 -21.61 5.88 28.28
CA GLU A 335 -22.60 6.23 27.27
C GLU A 335 -22.10 7.36 26.35
N LEU A 336 -22.01 7.07 25.06
CA LEU A 336 -21.73 8.02 23.98
C LEU A 336 -23.06 8.45 23.34
N VAL A 337 -23.42 9.72 23.46
CA VAL A 337 -24.68 10.27 22.92
C VAL A 337 -24.39 11.28 21.80
N PHE A 338 -24.93 11.00 20.62
CA PHE A 338 -24.95 11.90 19.48
C PHE A 338 -26.25 12.70 19.49
N HIS A 339 -26.14 14.03 19.48
CA HIS A 339 -27.29 14.92 19.33
C HIS A 339 -27.31 15.44 17.89
N LEU A 340 -28.36 15.06 17.16
CA LEU A 340 -28.51 15.32 15.74
C LEU A 340 -29.56 16.40 15.48
N GLY A 341 -29.27 17.26 14.52
CA GLY A 341 -30.16 18.34 14.13
C GLY A 341 -29.80 18.94 12.77
N LYS A 342 -29.95 20.26 12.62
CA LYS A 342 -29.80 20.94 11.34
C LYS A 342 -28.37 21.46 11.09
N ASP A 343 -27.64 21.80 12.15
CA ASP A 343 -26.35 22.50 12.05
C ASP A 343 -25.16 21.62 12.44
N GLY A 344 -24.62 20.84 11.49
CA GLY A 344 -23.47 19.96 11.75
C GLY A 344 -22.14 20.68 11.73
N LYS A 345 -21.50 20.88 12.90
CA LYS A 345 -20.12 21.43 13.02
C LYS A 345 -19.25 20.68 14.04
N TRP A 346 -19.70 19.51 14.48
CA TRP A 346 -18.96 18.72 15.46
C TRP A 346 -17.74 18.04 14.84
N GLY A 347 -16.59 18.15 15.51
CA GLY A 347 -15.37 17.46 15.12
C GLY A 347 -14.53 18.14 14.02
N ASP A 348 -14.89 19.37 13.63
CA ASP A 348 -14.23 20.07 12.50
C ASP A 348 -12.84 20.64 12.84
N SER A 349 -12.58 20.90 14.12
CA SER A 349 -11.35 21.55 14.55
C SER A 349 -10.11 20.64 14.39
N PRO A 350 -8.91 21.18 14.15
CA PRO A 350 -7.69 20.39 14.06
C PRO A 350 -7.42 19.48 15.28
N ALA A 351 -7.74 19.97 16.49
CA ALA A 351 -7.57 19.22 17.74
C ALA A 351 -8.61 18.10 17.93
N ALA A 352 -9.69 18.11 17.15
CA ALA A 352 -10.73 17.10 17.21
C ALA A 352 -10.44 15.85 16.37
N ARG A 353 -9.39 15.88 15.55
CA ARG A 353 -9.12 14.86 14.54
C ARG A 353 -8.32 13.71 15.12
N PRO A 354 -8.54 12.48 14.63
CA PRO A 354 -7.66 11.36 14.93
C PRO A 354 -6.27 11.59 14.34
N GLY A 355 -5.29 10.86 14.87
CA GLY A 355 -3.92 10.95 14.44
C GLY A 355 -2.98 10.24 15.41
N THR A 356 -1.97 9.59 14.85
CA THR A 356 -0.90 8.95 15.60
C THR A 356 0.38 9.76 15.34
N PRO A 357 0.99 10.38 16.37
CA PRO A 357 2.22 11.15 16.16
C PRO A 357 3.35 10.24 15.66
N ALA A 358 4.04 10.61 14.60
CA ALA A 358 5.23 9.90 14.13
C ALA A 358 6.30 9.79 15.25
N LEU A 359 7.01 8.66 15.32
CA LEU A 359 8.09 8.42 16.28
C LEU A 359 9.47 8.90 15.77
N ALA A 360 9.54 9.30 14.50
CA ALA A 360 10.76 9.73 13.84
C ALA A 360 10.46 10.82 12.81
N PRO A 361 11.44 11.68 12.46
CA PRO A 361 11.28 12.67 11.41
C PRO A 361 10.96 12.05 10.03
N PRO A 362 10.38 12.83 9.09
CA PRO A 362 10.17 12.38 7.73
C PRO A 362 11.44 11.86 7.04
N ILE A 363 11.36 10.71 6.38
CA ILE A 363 12.48 10.20 5.55
C ILE A 363 12.63 11.01 4.26
N LEU A 364 13.83 10.96 3.65
CA LEU A 364 14.00 11.35 2.25
C LEU A 364 13.60 10.19 1.34
N THR A 365 12.78 10.50 0.34
CA THR A 365 12.28 9.52 -0.63
C THR A 365 13.33 9.15 -1.67
N ALA A 366 13.29 7.91 -2.15
CA ALA A 366 14.11 7.47 -3.25
C ALA A 366 13.83 8.35 -4.49
N PRO A 367 14.86 9.01 -5.08
CA PRO A 367 14.71 9.77 -6.30
C PRO A 367 14.34 8.87 -7.48
N TRP A 368 14.06 9.45 -8.65
CA TRP A 368 13.80 8.66 -9.86
C TRP A 368 14.37 9.25 -11.12
N ALA A 369 14.48 8.39 -12.14
CA ALA A 369 14.83 8.80 -13.48
C ALA A 369 13.58 9.03 -14.35
N GLU A 370 13.64 10.03 -15.22
CA GLU A 370 12.64 10.37 -16.21
C GLU A 370 13.28 10.31 -17.59
N ALA A 371 12.66 9.54 -18.48
CA ALA A 371 13.11 9.34 -19.84
C ALA A 371 11.91 8.86 -20.68
N PRO A 372 11.92 9.04 -22.01
CA PRO A 372 10.85 8.51 -22.87
C PRO A 372 10.85 6.99 -22.95
N ALA A 373 12.00 6.33 -22.75
CA ALA A 373 12.15 4.88 -22.78
C ALA A 373 13.36 4.44 -21.92
N ASP A 374 13.44 3.15 -21.57
CA ASP A 374 14.65 2.54 -21.00
C ASP A 374 15.52 1.83 -22.04
N ARG A 375 15.10 1.86 -23.30
CA ARG A 375 15.80 1.31 -24.46
C ARG A 375 15.82 2.38 -25.54
N PHE A 376 16.96 2.57 -26.19
CA PHE A 376 17.11 3.71 -27.10
C PHE A 376 18.09 3.43 -28.25
N ARG A 377 17.96 4.23 -29.31
CA ARG A 377 18.87 4.23 -30.46
C ARG A 377 19.44 5.63 -30.61
N GLY A 378 20.76 5.73 -30.79
CA GLY A 378 21.43 7.02 -30.89
C GLY A 378 21.63 7.64 -29.51
N GLU A 379 20.88 8.69 -29.20
CA GLU A 379 21.01 9.45 -27.95
C GLU A 379 19.70 9.46 -27.17
N LEU A 380 19.79 9.35 -25.84
CA LEU A 380 18.67 9.42 -24.92
C LEU A 380 18.94 10.49 -23.87
N GLU A 381 18.02 11.45 -23.73
CA GLU A 381 18.01 12.37 -22.61
C GLU A 381 17.36 11.70 -21.38
N VAL A 382 18.04 11.74 -20.25
CA VAL A 382 17.57 11.26 -18.94
C VAL A 382 17.62 12.39 -17.92
N ARG A 383 16.54 12.59 -17.19
CA ARG A 383 16.46 13.54 -16.07
C ARG A 383 16.36 12.78 -14.75
N LEU A 384 16.96 13.31 -13.70
CA LEU A 384 16.78 12.80 -12.33
C LEU A 384 15.89 13.77 -11.54
N ALA A 385 14.98 13.22 -10.74
CA ALA A 385 13.99 13.99 -9.99
C ALA A 385 13.82 13.43 -8.57
N SER A 386 13.34 14.28 -7.65
CA SER A 386 13.03 13.93 -6.27
C SER A 386 11.70 14.57 -5.86
N ALA A 387 10.96 13.91 -4.97
CA ALA A 387 9.72 14.44 -4.40
C ALA A 387 10.01 15.44 -3.26
N ASP A 388 11.19 15.34 -2.65
CA ASP A 388 11.61 16.17 -1.53
C ASP A 388 12.19 17.49 -2.03
N ARG A 389 11.49 18.58 -1.71
CA ARG A 389 11.87 19.93 -2.15
C ARG A 389 13.20 20.36 -1.53
N GLY A 390 14.04 20.98 -2.34
CA GLY A 390 15.33 21.54 -1.88
C GLY A 390 16.43 20.51 -1.66
N CYS A 391 16.20 19.24 -1.99
CA CYS A 391 17.25 18.22 -1.96
C CYS A 391 18.15 18.31 -3.21
N GLU A 392 19.44 18.05 -3.00
CA GLU A 392 20.39 17.78 -4.07
C GLU A 392 20.31 16.31 -4.48
N ILE A 393 20.63 16.00 -5.74
CA ILE A 393 20.80 14.63 -6.23
C ILE A 393 22.29 14.39 -6.53
N ARG A 394 22.85 13.32 -5.98
CA ARG A 394 24.19 12.82 -6.31
C ARG A 394 24.06 11.54 -7.13
N TRP A 395 24.89 11.39 -8.15
CA TRP A 395 24.79 10.26 -9.08
C TRP A 395 26.14 9.79 -9.63
N THR A 396 26.18 8.55 -10.09
CA THR A 396 27.31 7.93 -10.77
C THR A 396 26.82 6.92 -11.81
N ASP A 397 27.60 6.77 -12.88
CA ASP A 397 27.52 5.69 -13.87
C ASP A 397 28.67 4.67 -13.71
N ASP A 398 29.64 4.95 -12.85
CA ASP A 398 30.69 4.00 -12.47
C ASP A 398 30.11 2.94 -11.52
N PRO A 399 30.11 1.64 -11.92
CA PRO A 399 29.58 0.55 -11.11
C PRO A 399 30.33 0.33 -9.79
N HIS A 400 31.55 0.86 -9.66
CA HIS A 400 32.38 0.73 -8.47
C HIS A 400 32.34 1.95 -7.55
N ALA A 401 31.75 3.06 -7.98
CA ALA A 401 31.64 4.27 -7.18
C ALA A 401 30.36 4.28 -6.34
N GLU A 402 30.45 4.79 -5.12
CA GLU A 402 29.28 5.00 -4.27
C GLU A 402 28.58 6.33 -4.63
N PRO A 403 27.25 6.31 -4.89
CA PRO A 403 26.53 7.49 -5.36
C PRO A 403 26.53 8.64 -4.35
N HIS A 404 26.73 8.37 -3.06
CA HIS A 404 26.90 9.40 -2.02
C HIS A 404 28.11 10.33 -2.27
N ALA A 405 29.16 9.80 -2.90
CA ALA A 405 30.34 10.55 -3.33
C ALA A 405 30.30 10.90 -4.83
N GLY A 406 29.16 10.68 -5.48
CA GLY A 406 28.95 10.90 -6.90
C GLY A 406 28.93 12.38 -7.30
N ARG A 407 28.79 12.58 -8.61
CA ARG A 407 28.65 13.91 -9.23
C ARG A 407 27.35 14.55 -8.76
N LEU A 408 27.38 15.88 -8.56
CA LEU A 408 26.16 16.66 -8.38
C LEU A 408 25.36 16.62 -9.69
N TYR A 409 24.05 16.40 -9.57
CA TYR A 409 23.14 16.49 -10.72
C TYR A 409 22.80 17.95 -11.01
N GLU A 410 23.32 18.47 -12.12
CA GLU A 410 23.17 19.88 -12.52
C GLU A 410 22.18 20.08 -13.68
N GLY A 411 21.71 19.00 -14.31
CA GLY A 411 20.82 19.05 -15.46
C GLY A 411 20.72 17.72 -16.21
N PRO A 412 19.94 17.67 -17.30
CA PRO A 412 19.69 16.44 -18.05
C PRO A 412 20.98 15.77 -18.53
N LEU A 413 20.98 14.44 -18.50
CA LEU A 413 22.09 13.58 -18.91
C LEU A 413 21.83 13.06 -20.32
N ALA A 414 22.81 13.17 -21.21
CA ALA A 414 22.74 12.60 -22.56
C ALA A 414 23.48 11.26 -22.61
N LEU A 415 22.73 10.17 -22.75
CA LEU A 415 23.26 8.81 -22.85
C LEU A 415 23.38 8.40 -24.32
N ARG A 416 24.53 7.81 -24.69
CA ARG A 416 24.80 7.32 -26.06
C ARG A 416 25.14 5.83 -26.13
N GLU A 417 25.34 5.22 -24.97
CA GLU A 417 25.67 3.81 -24.80
C GLU A 417 24.89 3.24 -23.63
N THR A 418 24.89 1.91 -23.49
CA THR A 418 24.23 1.26 -22.35
C THR A 418 24.83 1.78 -21.05
N THR A 419 24.01 2.38 -20.20
CA THR A 419 24.44 3.02 -18.96
C THR A 419 23.55 2.59 -17.81
N THR A 420 24.17 2.30 -16.66
CA THR A 420 23.47 2.11 -15.39
C THR A 420 23.75 3.30 -14.50
N LEU A 421 22.71 4.08 -14.18
CA LEU A 421 22.80 5.21 -13.27
C LEU A 421 22.46 4.74 -11.85
N ARG A 422 23.33 5.05 -10.89
CA ARG A 422 23.05 4.93 -9.44
C ARG A 422 22.98 6.34 -8.85
N PHE A 423 21.94 6.65 -8.11
CA PHE A 423 21.71 8.01 -7.61
C PHE A 423 20.93 8.07 -6.29
N VAL A 424 21.16 9.13 -5.53
CA VAL A 424 20.62 9.38 -4.18
C VAL A 424 20.23 10.85 -4.04
N ALA A 425 19.24 11.13 -3.21
CA ALA A 425 18.88 12.49 -2.79
C ALA A 425 19.44 12.80 -1.38
N THR A 426 19.82 14.05 -1.14
CA THR A 426 20.27 14.53 0.17
C THR A 426 19.83 15.96 0.44
N ASP A 427 19.56 16.26 1.72
CA ASP A 427 19.35 17.62 2.23
C ASP A 427 20.60 18.18 2.95
N GLY A 428 21.73 17.48 2.86
CA GLY A 428 22.99 17.80 3.53
C GLY A 428 23.22 17.05 4.85
N GLU A 429 22.16 16.56 5.50
CA GLU A 429 22.25 15.80 6.74
C GLU A 429 21.82 14.34 6.55
N ARG A 430 20.75 14.14 5.78
CA ARG A 430 20.11 12.85 5.53
C ARG A 430 20.30 12.42 4.08
N TRP A 431 20.13 11.13 3.85
CA TRP A 431 20.25 10.52 2.53
C TRP A 431 19.04 9.61 2.26
N SER A 432 18.56 9.64 1.03
CA SER A 432 17.60 8.64 0.55
C SER A 432 18.28 7.28 0.35
N PRO A 433 17.51 6.19 0.20
CA PRO A 433 18.02 4.96 -0.40
C PRO A 433 18.59 5.20 -1.81
N VAL A 434 19.51 4.32 -2.22
CA VAL A 434 20.10 4.32 -3.57
C VAL A 434 19.07 3.85 -4.58
N THR A 435 18.84 4.65 -5.62
CA THR A 435 18.05 4.24 -6.78
C THR A 435 18.99 3.85 -7.92
N THR A 436 18.65 2.77 -8.62
CA THR A 436 19.38 2.29 -9.80
C THR A 436 18.45 2.27 -11.00
N ALA A 437 18.88 2.87 -12.12
CA ALA A 437 18.18 2.86 -13.39
C ALA A 437 19.12 2.48 -14.54
N ARG A 438 18.77 1.44 -15.30
CA ARG A 438 19.53 0.97 -16.45
C ARG A 438 18.85 1.35 -17.76
N PHE A 439 19.65 1.87 -18.68
CA PHE A 439 19.24 2.25 -20.03
C PHE A 439 20.06 1.44 -21.03
N ASP A 440 19.41 0.71 -21.94
CA ASP A 440 20.09 -0.15 -22.91
C ASP A 440 20.12 0.52 -24.29
N ALA A 441 21.32 0.70 -24.84
CA ALA A 441 21.52 1.16 -26.19
C ALA A 441 21.31 0.00 -27.17
N LEU A 442 20.35 0.16 -28.09
CA LEU A 442 20.02 -0.82 -29.12
C LEU A 442 20.92 -0.61 -30.35
N PRO A 443 21.34 -1.69 -31.04
CA PRO A 443 22.09 -1.57 -32.30
C PRO A 443 21.29 -0.76 -33.33
N THR A 444 21.86 0.30 -33.89
CA THR A 444 21.11 1.24 -34.75
C THR A 444 20.64 0.65 -36.08
N ASP A 445 21.30 -0.40 -36.54
CA ASP A 445 21.04 -1.12 -37.79
C ASP A 445 20.05 -2.28 -37.64
N TRP A 446 19.73 -2.71 -36.42
CA TRP A 446 18.85 -3.87 -36.21
C TRP A 446 17.40 -3.46 -36.05
N ARG A 447 16.47 -4.14 -36.72
CA ARG A 447 15.02 -3.91 -36.59
C ARG A 447 14.31 -5.21 -36.26
N VAL A 448 13.21 -5.09 -35.52
CA VAL A 448 12.35 -6.21 -35.18
C VAL A 448 10.93 -5.90 -35.62
N ASP A 449 10.33 -6.82 -36.36
CA ASP A 449 8.91 -6.81 -36.69
C ASP A 449 8.26 -8.04 -36.06
N VAL A 450 7.32 -7.84 -35.16
CA VAL A 450 6.66 -8.92 -34.41
C VAL A 450 5.26 -9.10 -34.96
N HIS A 451 5.03 -10.20 -35.67
CA HIS A 451 3.73 -10.57 -36.24
C HIS A 451 2.87 -11.36 -35.24
N ALA A 452 2.97 -11.01 -33.96
CA ALA A 452 2.22 -11.61 -32.86
C ALA A 452 1.86 -10.50 -31.86
N THR A 453 0.68 -10.60 -31.27
CA THR A 453 0.23 -9.63 -30.27
C THR A 453 0.55 -10.18 -28.88
N PRO A 454 1.47 -9.56 -28.11
CA PRO A 454 1.73 -10.00 -26.76
C PRO A 454 0.49 -9.78 -25.89
N ASN A 455 0.28 -10.67 -24.92
CA ASN A 455 -0.72 -10.46 -23.89
C ASN A 455 -0.40 -9.12 -23.18
N PRO A 456 -1.39 -8.23 -22.96
CA PRO A 456 -1.17 -6.94 -22.31
C PRO A 456 -0.51 -7.02 -20.92
N GLN A 457 -0.55 -8.17 -20.27
CA GLN A 457 0.10 -8.45 -18.99
C GLN A 457 1.61 -8.76 -19.13
N TYR A 458 2.07 -9.19 -20.30
CA TYR A 458 3.43 -9.68 -20.56
C TYR A 458 3.97 -9.04 -21.85
N THR A 459 4.28 -7.75 -21.80
CA THR A 459 4.77 -7.02 -22.98
C THR A 459 6.29 -6.90 -23.02
N ALA A 460 6.98 -7.10 -21.89
CA ALA A 460 8.40 -6.81 -21.68
C ALA A 460 8.88 -5.41 -22.12
N GLY A 461 7.96 -4.45 -22.30
CA GLY A 461 8.27 -3.13 -22.85
C GLY A 461 8.14 -3.02 -24.38
N GLY A 462 7.57 -4.02 -25.05
CA GLY A 462 7.27 -4.00 -26.49
C GLY A 462 8.27 -4.77 -27.35
N PRO A 463 8.17 -4.66 -28.69
CA PRO A 463 8.96 -5.46 -29.65
C PRO A 463 10.48 -5.39 -29.45
N ASP A 464 11.01 -4.22 -29.10
CA ASP A 464 12.45 -4.00 -28.88
C ASP A 464 13.02 -4.82 -27.70
N ALA A 465 12.19 -5.44 -26.87
CA ALA A 465 12.64 -6.40 -25.86
C ALA A 465 13.35 -7.63 -26.44
N LEU A 466 13.20 -7.91 -27.75
CA LEU A 466 13.96 -8.95 -28.43
C LEU A 466 15.39 -8.52 -28.83
N LEU A 467 15.71 -7.22 -28.68
CA LEU A 467 16.98 -6.61 -29.09
C LEU A 467 17.82 -6.09 -27.92
N ASP A 468 17.23 -5.95 -26.74
CA ASP A 468 17.82 -5.27 -25.59
C ASP A 468 18.84 -6.12 -24.80
N GLY A 469 18.91 -7.42 -25.07
CA GLY A 469 19.76 -8.36 -24.35
C GLY A 469 19.33 -8.65 -22.91
N ARG A 470 18.15 -8.20 -22.48
CA ARG A 470 17.57 -8.50 -21.16
C ARG A 470 16.98 -9.90 -21.16
N ARG A 471 17.13 -10.58 -20.02
CA ARG A 471 16.48 -11.88 -19.77
C ARG A 471 15.44 -11.71 -18.69
N GLY A 472 14.27 -12.32 -18.89
CA GLY A 472 13.25 -12.42 -17.86
C GLY A 472 13.75 -13.23 -16.66
N ALA A 473 13.24 -12.88 -15.47
CA ALA A 473 13.48 -13.61 -14.24
C ALA A 473 12.67 -14.92 -14.18
N THR A 474 12.92 -15.78 -13.19
CA THR A 474 12.08 -16.97 -12.96
C THR A 474 10.67 -16.62 -12.48
N ALA A 475 10.50 -15.46 -11.86
CA ALA A 475 9.19 -14.89 -11.55
C ALA A 475 8.59 -14.25 -12.81
N TRP A 476 7.57 -14.88 -13.39
CA TRP A 476 6.99 -14.43 -14.66
C TRP A 476 6.21 -13.11 -14.54
N ALA A 477 5.67 -12.82 -13.35
CA ALA A 477 4.81 -11.65 -13.09
C ALA A 477 5.56 -10.32 -12.96
N THR A 478 6.90 -10.33 -12.96
CA THR A 478 7.75 -9.14 -12.75
C THR A 478 7.95 -8.30 -14.02
N GLY A 479 7.20 -8.59 -15.09
CA GLY A 479 7.15 -7.80 -16.32
C GLY A 479 8.32 -8.02 -17.29
N GLY A 480 9.27 -8.89 -16.97
CA GLY A 480 10.43 -9.19 -17.82
C GLY A 480 10.18 -10.15 -19.00
N TRP A 481 8.95 -10.59 -19.21
CA TRP A 481 8.58 -11.59 -20.23
C TRP A 481 7.61 -11.04 -21.27
N GLN A 482 7.79 -11.49 -22.53
CA GLN A 482 6.76 -11.41 -23.54
C GLN A 482 5.93 -12.70 -23.51
N GLY A 483 4.61 -12.58 -23.38
CA GLY A 483 3.69 -13.72 -23.29
C GLY A 483 2.74 -13.75 -24.47
N TYR A 484 2.60 -14.92 -25.09
CA TYR A 484 1.73 -15.14 -26.25
C TYR A 484 0.79 -16.31 -25.96
N GLN A 485 -0.50 -16.15 -26.25
CA GLN A 485 -1.52 -17.16 -25.97
C GLN A 485 -2.40 -17.37 -27.20
N GLY A 486 -2.66 -18.64 -27.54
CA GLY A 486 -3.59 -19.04 -28.60
C GLY A 486 -3.17 -18.63 -30.01
N GLN A 487 -1.89 -18.31 -30.22
CA GLN A 487 -1.34 -17.84 -31.49
C GLN A 487 0.10 -18.35 -31.66
N ASP A 488 0.55 -18.47 -32.89
CA ASP A 488 1.97 -18.69 -33.19
C ASP A 488 2.77 -17.41 -32.90
N PHE A 489 3.99 -17.56 -32.41
CA PHE A 489 4.93 -16.45 -32.28
C PHE A 489 5.80 -16.37 -33.53
N VAL A 490 5.62 -15.31 -34.31
CA VAL A 490 6.41 -15.03 -35.52
C VAL A 490 7.04 -13.65 -35.38
N ALA A 491 8.36 -13.57 -35.49
CA ALA A 491 9.10 -12.31 -35.51
C ALA A 491 10.19 -12.34 -36.57
N VAL A 492 10.38 -11.20 -37.25
CA VAL A 492 11.44 -10.99 -38.23
C VAL A 492 12.47 -10.06 -37.61
N LEU A 493 13.69 -10.58 -37.45
CA LEU A 493 14.85 -9.81 -37.02
C LEU A 493 15.68 -9.42 -38.25
N ASP A 494 15.66 -8.15 -38.61
CA ASP A 494 16.52 -7.58 -39.65
C ASP A 494 17.81 -7.06 -39.03
N LEU A 495 18.95 -7.64 -39.42
CA LEU A 495 20.28 -7.26 -38.93
C LEU A 495 20.92 -6.13 -39.77
N GLY A 496 20.22 -5.61 -40.78
CA GLY A 496 20.65 -4.51 -41.65
C GLY A 496 21.74 -4.87 -42.66
N ARG A 497 22.43 -5.99 -42.48
CA ARG A 497 23.47 -6.51 -43.38
C ARG A 497 23.56 -8.04 -43.33
N PRO A 498 24.05 -8.70 -44.40
CA PRO A 498 24.37 -10.12 -44.36
C PRO A 498 25.29 -10.44 -43.19
N THR A 499 24.78 -11.20 -42.21
CA THR A 499 25.46 -11.50 -40.96
C THR A 499 25.51 -13.02 -40.78
N PRO A 500 26.69 -13.65 -40.74
CA PRO A 500 26.79 -15.08 -40.45
C PRO A 500 26.30 -15.38 -39.04
N LEU A 501 25.31 -16.26 -38.92
CA LEU A 501 24.79 -16.73 -37.63
C LEU A 501 25.35 -18.13 -37.35
N THR A 502 25.97 -18.30 -36.19
CA THR A 502 26.51 -19.59 -35.73
C THR A 502 25.59 -20.29 -34.75
N ARG A 503 24.69 -19.55 -34.09
CA ARG A 503 23.73 -20.08 -33.12
C ARG A 503 22.50 -19.20 -33.05
N ILE A 504 21.34 -19.85 -32.95
CA ILE A 504 20.08 -19.24 -32.51
C ILE A 504 19.64 -20.03 -31.28
N ALA A 505 19.17 -19.34 -30.25
CA ALA A 505 18.63 -19.95 -29.04
C ALA A 505 17.43 -19.13 -28.56
N ALA A 506 16.42 -19.82 -28.04
CA ALA A 506 15.27 -19.21 -27.39
C ALA A 506 15.15 -19.76 -25.97
N GLY A 507 14.79 -18.88 -25.02
CA GLY A 507 14.48 -19.24 -23.65
C GLY A 507 12.98 -19.12 -23.43
N PHE A 508 12.37 -20.15 -22.85
CA PHE A 508 10.96 -20.15 -22.50
C PHE A 508 10.83 -20.43 -21.00
N LEU A 509 9.93 -19.73 -20.33
CA LEU A 509 9.52 -20.02 -18.97
C LEU A 509 8.23 -20.84 -19.01
N GLN A 510 8.25 -22.01 -18.39
CA GLN A 510 7.08 -22.87 -18.24
C GLN A 510 6.57 -22.75 -16.81
N ASP A 511 5.34 -22.28 -16.65
CA ASP A 511 4.60 -22.31 -15.38
C ASP A 511 3.44 -23.30 -15.52
N THR A 512 3.41 -24.32 -14.65
CA THR A 512 2.36 -25.35 -14.63
C THR A 512 1.08 -24.90 -13.93
N ARG A 513 1.02 -23.66 -13.39
CA ARG A 513 -0.16 -22.97 -12.84
C ARG A 513 -0.92 -23.71 -11.73
N SER A 514 -0.39 -24.79 -11.16
CA SER A 514 -1.16 -25.62 -10.25
C SER A 514 -0.77 -25.38 -8.79
N TRP A 515 -1.58 -24.58 -8.10
CA TRP A 515 -1.55 -24.37 -6.65
C TRP A 515 -1.95 -25.62 -5.84
N ILE A 516 -2.36 -26.70 -6.51
CA ILE A 516 -2.82 -27.95 -5.91
C ILE A 516 -1.72 -29.04 -5.92
N VAL A 517 -0.59 -28.80 -6.59
CA VAL A 517 0.51 -29.77 -6.64
C VAL A 517 1.77 -29.14 -6.09
N LEU A 518 2.43 -29.85 -5.17
CA LEU A 518 3.73 -29.47 -4.62
C LEU A 518 4.74 -29.30 -5.78
N PRO A 519 5.57 -28.25 -5.80
CA PRO A 519 6.59 -28.05 -6.83
C PRO A 519 7.59 -29.20 -6.95
#